data_AF-A0A3C0ERX9-F1
#
_entry.id   AF-A0A3C0ERX9-F1
#
_cell.length_a   1.000
_cell.length_b   1.000
_cell.length_c   1.000
_cell.angle_alpha   90.00
_cell.angle_beta   90.00
_cell.angle_gamma   90.00
#
_symmetry.space_group_name_H-M   'P 1'
#
loop_
_entity.id
_entity.type
_entity.pdbx_description
1 polymer ?
#
loop_
_entity_poly.entity_id
_entity_poly.type
_entity_poly.pdbx_seq_one_letter_code
_entity_poly.pdbx_strand_id
1 'polypeptide(L)'
;MVDLGYLQGGGMQDWLVFHNPFLFFGFILYFIASLASCKRAPFDLPESESELVAGFHTEYSGLRFSFFFFAEYAGMFVVGVISTFTFLGGWNSPLGHFDPIYMELNYNPIAAGLAYANGTLGAASGLSGMADAINTAGGTTGDSALTAGQLGLVNLYCMGWVLIKTFSLIFVQMWLRWTLPRIRIDQVMHTCIKVLLPMSLVALLGSAFWLALVPQPVIPNDLGFVRVSEANWEHLLGTGTGLQMVTQIVLLLVGLAILGSLKLVVVYAFLTRDKHPRVSFFEKEMPVGNKISWMSTEK
;
A
#
# COMPACT_ATOMS: atom_id res chain seq x y z
N MET A 1 4.09 -4.48 10.06
CA MET A 1 5.09 -4.31 8.98
C MET A 1 6.09 -5.46 8.97
N VAL A 2 6.59 -5.87 10.13
CA VAL A 2 7.54 -6.99 10.21
C VAL A 2 6.93 -8.30 9.71
N ASP A 3 5.72 -8.62 10.18
CA ASP A 3 4.96 -9.79 9.75
C ASP A 3 4.79 -9.79 8.23
N LEU A 4 4.37 -8.64 7.66
CA LEU A 4 4.17 -8.48 6.22
C LEU A 4 5.43 -8.76 5.40
N GLY A 5 6.59 -8.30 5.89
CA GLY A 5 7.88 -8.60 5.27
C GLY A 5 8.18 -10.10 5.28
N TYR A 6 7.94 -10.79 6.39
CA TYR A 6 8.11 -12.24 6.44
C TYR A 6 7.10 -13.01 5.60
N LEU A 7 5.89 -12.47 5.40
CA LEU A 7 4.90 -13.11 4.55
C LEU A 7 5.33 -13.15 3.07
N GLN A 8 6.22 -12.26 2.65
CA GLN A 8 6.66 -12.05 1.26
C GLN A 8 8.07 -12.64 0.99
N GLY A 9 8.51 -13.60 1.80
CA GLY A 9 9.89 -14.12 1.81
C GLY A 9 10.28 -15.08 0.67
N GLY A 10 9.31 -15.69 -0.04
CA GLY A 10 9.60 -16.74 -1.03
C GLY A 10 10.06 -16.25 -2.41
N GLY A 11 10.17 -14.93 -2.60
CA GLY A 11 10.69 -14.29 -3.81
C GLY A 11 9.66 -13.41 -4.51
N MET A 12 9.95 -12.96 -5.74
CA MET A 12 9.10 -12.02 -6.48
C MET A 12 7.67 -12.56 -6.69
N GLN A 13 7.49 -13.87 -6.80
CA GLN A 13 6.18 -14.50 -6.99
C GLN A 13 5.29 -14.41 -5.75
N ASP A 14 5.89 -14.32 -4.56
CA ASP A 14 5.19 -14.23 -3.27
C ASP A 14 5.00 -12.79 -2.77
N TRP A 15 5.43 -11.80 -3.55
CA TRP A 15 5.18 -10.40 -3.23
C TRP A 15 3.69 -10.10 -3.34
N LEU A 16 3.17 -9.23 -2.46
CA LEU A 16 1.74 -8.91 -2.43
C LEU A 16 1.23 -8.32 -3.75
N VAL A 17 2.12 -7.68 -4.52
CA VAL A 17 1.78 -7.14 -5.84
C VAL A 17 1.42 -8.23 -6.86
N PHE A 18 1.96 -9.45 -6.75
CA PHE A 18 1.71 -10.57 -7.67
C PHE A 18 0.78 -11.64 -7.09
N HIS A 19 0.50 -11.59 -5.80
CA HIS A 19 -0.36 -12.56 -5.12
C HIS A 19 -1.80 -12.55 -5.65
N ASN A 20 -2.37 -11.36 -5.85
CA ASN A 20 -3.73 -11.19 -6.37
C ASN A 20 -3.76 -10.19 -7.52
N PRO A 21 -4.52 -10.44 -8.61
CA PRO A 21 -4.65 -9.48 -9.70
C PRO A 21 -5.26 -8.14 -9.22
N PHE A 22 -6.13 -8.17 -8.21
CA PHE A 22 -6.70 -6.95 -7.61
C PHE A 22 -5.69 -6.17 -6.75
N LEU A 23 -4.72 -6.84 -6.13
CA LEU A 23 -3.65 -6.17 -5.37
C LEU A 23 -2.64 -5.50 -6.30
N PHE A 24 -2.42 -6.06 -7.50
CA PHE A 24 -1.67 -5.39 -8.55
C PHE A 24 -2.31 -4.03 -8.92
N PHE A 25 -3.63 -4.00 -9.14
CA PHE A 25 -4.35 -2.74 -9.33
C PHE A 25 -4.30 -1.85 -8.08
N GLY A 26 -4.38 -2.44 -6.88
CA GLY A 26 -4.20 -1.74 -5.61
C GLY A 26 -2.85 -1.03 -5.49
N PHE A 27 -1.77 -1.65 -5.98
CA PHE A 27 -0.45 -1.04 -6.03
C PHE A 27 -0.41 0.17 -6.98
N ILE A 28 -1.01 0.08 -8.16
CA ILE A 28 -1.11 1.21 -9.10
C ILE A 28 -1.90 2.36 -8.48
N LEU A 29 -3.03 2.06 -7.81
CA LEU A 29 -3.83 3.07 -7.11
C LEU A 29 -3.05 3.73 -5.97
N TYR A 30 -2.35 2.94 -5.16
CA TYR A 30 -1.46 3.44 -4.12
C TYR A 30 -0.38 4.34 -4.72
N PHE A 31 0.23 3.94 -5.83
CA PHE A 31 1.27 4.69 -6.49
C PHE A 31 0.76 6.01 -7.08
N ILE A 32 -0.44 6.04 -7.68
CA ILE A 32 -1.05 7.29 -8.15
C ILE A 32 -1.40 8.21 -6.96
N ALA A 33 -1.94 7.66 -5.87
CA ALA A 33 -2.20 8.41 -4.64
C ALA A 33 -0.90 8.94 -4.01
N SER A 34 0.19 8.17 -4.11
CA SER A 34 1.53 8.56 -3.66
C SER A 34 2.02 9.83 -4.36
N LEU A 35 1.87 9.88 -5.69
CA LEU A 35 2.23 11.03 -6.52
C LEU A 35 1.42 12.27 -6.14
N ALA A 36 0.11 12.10 -5.89
CA ALA A 36 -0.76 13.17 -5.44
C ALA A 36 -0.38 13.70 -4.05
N SER A 37 -0.03 12.81 -3.11
CA SER A 37 0.36 13.18 -1.74
C SER A 37 1.67 13.96 -1.68
N CYS A 38 2.63 13.60 -2.54
CA CYS A 38 3.92 14.27 -2.68
C CYS A 38 3.86 15.53 -3.55
N LYS A 39 2.67 15.94 -4.00
CA LYS A 39 2.43 17.18 -4.77
C LYS A 39 3.32 17.29 -6.00
N ARG A 40 3.60 16.16 -6.66
CA ARG A 40 4.54 16.11 -7.78
C ARG A 40 3.79 16.05 -9.11
N ALA A 41 4.38 16.67 -10.14
CA ALA A 41 3.79 16.68 -11.48
C ALA A 41 3.49 15.24 -11.90
N PRO A 42 2.24 14.91 -12.27
CA PRO A 42 1.19 15.78 -12.81
C PRO A 42 0.26 16.51 -11.79
N PHE A 43 0.40 16.30 -10.48
CA PHE A 43 -0.47 16.83 -9.41
C PHE A 43 0.12 18.04 -8.66
N ASP A 44 0.90 18.86 -9.34
CA ASP A 44 1.76 19.92 -8.77
C ASP A 44 1.15 21.32 -8.96
N LEU A 45 -0.05 21.55 -8.40
CA LEU A 45 -0.90 22.70 -8.78
C LEU A 45 -0.93 23.92 -7.84
N PRO A 46 -0.90 23.76 -6.50
CA PRO A 46 -0.92 24.92 -5.60
C PRO A 46 0.32 25.82 -5.72
N GLU A 47 1.40 25.32 -6.33
CA GLU A 47 2.65 26.06 -6.53
C GLU A 47 2.77 26.69 -7.93
N SER A 48 1.98 26.21 -8.91
CA SER A 48 2.07 26.60 -10.32
C SER A 48 0.86 27.38 -10.86
N GLU A 49 -0.17 27.63 -10.07
CA GLU A 49 -1.28 28.48 -10.51
C GLU A 49 -0.91 29.97 -10.43
N SER A 50 -0.99 30.66 -11.57
CA SER A 50 -0.50 32.03 -11.78
C SER A 50 -1.23 33.11 -10.96
N GLU A 51 -2.32 32.76 -10.27
CA GLU A 51 -3.06 33.66 -9.37
C GLU A 51 -2.45 33.73 -7.96
N LEU A 52 -1.62 32.75 -7.58
CA LEU A 52 -0.80 32.80 -6.38
C LEU A 52 0.65 33.03 -6.85
N VAL A 53 1.21 34.21 -6.58
CA VAL A 53 2.60 34.57 -6.91
C VAL A 53 3.55 33.58 -6.21
N ALA A 54 3.90 32.47 -6.87
CA ALA A 54 4.88 31.46 -6.46
C ALA A 54 4.79 30.93 -5.01
N GLY A 55 3.67 31.14 -4.32
CA GLY A 55 3.41 30.68 -2.95
C GLY A 55 4.60 30.87 -1.99
N PHE A 56 5.00 29.78 -1.33
CA PHE A 56 6.09 29.79 -0.36
C PHE A 56 7.49 30.02 -0.97
N HIS A 57 7.65 29.91 -2.30
CA HIS A 57 8.93 30.17 -2.96
C HIS A 57 9.33 31.66 -2.92
N THR A 58 8.36 32.56 -2.76
CA THR A 58 8.60 34.00 -2.61
C THR A 58 8.52 34.49 -1.17
N GLU A 59 7.91 33.71 -0.27
CA GLU A 59 7.74 34.09 1.14
C GLU A 59 8.92 33.68 2.03
N TYR A 60 9.67 32.64 1.65
CA TYR A 60 10.77 32.10 2.45
C TYR A 60 12.12 32.15 1.72
N SER A 61 13.19 32.47 2.45
CA SER A 61 14.55 32.57 1.93
C SER A 61 15.56 31.82 2.84
N GLY A 62 16.68 31.40 2.27
CA GLY A 62 17.80 30.76 2.96
C GLY A 62 17.45 29.40 3.58
N LEU A 63 17.78 29.20 4.86
CA LEU A 63 17.61 27.92 5.56
C LEU A 63 16.14 27.46 5.65
N ARG A 64 15.21 28.41 5.80
CA ARG A 64 13.77 28.11 5.90
C ARG A 64 13.25 27.52 4.59
N PHE A 65 13.71 28.04 3.46
CA PHE A 65 13.45 27.50 2.12
C PHE A 65 14.01 26.07 1.99
N SER A 66 15.23 25.80 2.46
CA SER A 66 15.84 24.46 2.41
C SER A 66 15.04 23.40 3.17
N PHE A 67 14.42 23.74 4.31
CA PHE A 67 13.59 22.79 5.06
C PHE A 67 12.32 22.40 4.30
N PHE A 68 11.73 23.30 3.51
CA PHE A 68 10.58 22.97 2.66
C PHE A 68 10.96 21.94 1.58
N PHE A 69 12.06 22.14 0.85
CA PHE A 69 12.53 21.13 -0.11
C PHE A 69 12.89 19.82 0.55
N PHE A 70 13.62 19.87 1.69
CA PHE A 70 13.98 18.66 2.41
C PHE A 70 12.74 17.88 2.84
N ALA A 71 11.70 18.55 3.32
CA ALA A 71 10.45 17.91 3.72
C ALA A 71 9.72 17.26 2.53
N GLU A 72 9.69 17.89 1.35
CA GLU A 72 9.08 17.30 0.16
C GLU A 72 9.83 16.05 -0.32
N TYR A 73 11.16 16.11 -0.41
CA TYR A 73 11.99 14.97 -0.77
C TYR A 73 11.94 13.85 0.29
N ALA A 74 11.89 14.21 1.58
CA ALA A 74 11.68 13.25 2.65
C ALA A 74 10.30 12.58 2.54
N GLY A 75 9.26 13.32 2.16
CA GLY A 75 7.93 12.79 1.87
C GLY A 75 7.94 11.74 0.77
N MET A 76 8.67 11.99 -0.33
CA MET A 76 8.85 11.00 -1.40
C MET A 76 9.54 9.72 -0.90
N PHE A 77 10.56 9.88 -0.05
CA PHE A 77 11.26 8.74 0.53
C PHE A 77 10.36 7.91 1.46
N VAL A 78 9.62 8.54 2.37
CA VAL A 78 8.71 7.86 3.31
C VAL A 78 7.65 7.07 2.56
N VAL A 79 7.03 7.68 1.55
CA VAL A 79 5.98 7.02 0.77
C VAL A 79 6.56 5.88 -0.08
N GLY A 80 7.78 6.02 -0.61
CA GLY A 80 8.51 4.94 -1.28
C GLY A 80 8.84 3.76 -0.36
N VAL A 81 9.23 4.04 0.88
CA VAL A 81 9.50 3.00 1.90
C VAL A 81 8.20 2.24 2.22
N ILE A 82 7.09 2.93 2.49
CA ILE A 82 5.80 2.29 2.78
C ILE A 82 5.35 1.39 1.62
N SER A 83 5.51 1.86 0.39
CA SER A 83 5.25 1.07 -0.82
C SER A 83 6.08 -0.20 -0.87
N THR A 84 7.38 -0.08 -0.58
CA THR A 84 8.34 -1.19 -0.62
C THR A 84 7.98 -2.27 0.39
N PHE A 85 7.62 -1.88 1.62
CA PHE A 85 7.21 -2.80 2.68
C PHE A 85 5.84 -3.42 2.44
N THR A 86 4.93 -2.71 1.79
CA THR A 86 3.54 -3.16 1.65
C THR A 86 3.36 -4.05 0.43
N PHE A 87 4.00 -3.72 -0.71
CA PHE A 87 3.74 -4.39 -1.99
C PHE A 87 4.92 -5.17 -2.55
N LEU A 88 6.16 -4.71 -2.31
CA LEU A 88 7.36 -5.17 -3.03
C LEU A 88 8.29 -6.04 -2.19
N GLY A 89 7.79 -6.76 -1.18
CA GLY A 89 8.63 -7.71 -0.46
C GLY A 89 9.52 -7.11 0.62
N GLY A 90 9.45 -5.80 0.90
CA GLY A 90 10.29 -5.14 1.89
C GLY A 90 11.78 -5.43 1.66
N TRP A 91 12.40 -6.07 2.64
CA TRP A 91 13.81 -6.46 2.67
C TRP A 91 14.17 -7.73 1.88
N ASN A 92 13.18 -8.48 1.39
CA ASN A 92 13.45 -9.74 0.70
C ASN A 92 13.98 -9.51 -0.72
N SER A 93 14.93 -10.32 -1.15
CA SER A 93 15.39 -10.32 -2.54
C SER A 93 14.28 -10.76 -3.52
N PRO A 94 14.24 -10.21 -4.75
CA PRO A 94 13.34 -10.70 -5.80
C PRO A 94 13.59 -12.17 -6.19
N LEU A 95 14.80 -12.69 -5.98
CA LEU A 95 15.16 -14.07 -6.35
C LEU A 95 14.77 -15.11 -5.29
N GLY A 96 14.35 -14.68 -4.09
CA GLY A 96 13.90 -15.57 -3.02
C GLY A 96 14.97 -16.62 -2.67
N HIS A 97 14.59 -17.90 -2.71
CA HIS A 97 15.50 -19.02 -2.45
C HIS A 97 16.67 -19.14 -3.45
N PHE A 98 16.52 -18.62 -4.67
CA PHE A 98 17.54 -18.71 -5.72
C PHE A 98 18.56 -17.56 -5.69
N ASP A 99 18.52 -16.71 -4.67
CA ASP A 99 19.51 -15.64 -4.54
C ASP A 99 20.89 -16.24 -4.21
N PRO A 100 21.92 -16.01 -5.06
CA PRO A 100 23.27 -16.53 -4.81
C PRO A 100 23.84 -16.07 -3.47
N ILE A 101 23.50 -14.86 -3.01
CA ILE A 101 24.02 -14.31 -1.75
C ILE A 101 23.33 -14.97 -0.55
N TYR A 102 22.03 -15.25 -0.63
CA TYR A 102 21.34 -16.02 0.41
C TYR A 102 21.82 -17.47 0.47
N MET A 103 22.14 -18.07 -0.67
CA MET A 103 22.72 -19.41 -0.72
C MET A 103 24.14 -19.45 -0.15
N GLU A 104 24.98 -18.45 -0.43
CA GLU A 104 26.34 -18.32 0.14
C GLU A 104 26.33 -18.02 1.64
N LEU A 105 25.38 -17.21 2.11
CA LEU A 105 25.21 -16.90 3.54
C LEU A 105 24.41 -17.96 4.30
N ASN A 106 23.93 -19.00 3.61
CA ASN A 106 23.02 -20.02 4.11
C ASN A 106 21.80 -19.44 4.84
N TYR A 107 21.28 -18.33 4.32
CA TYR A 107 20.14 -17.62 4.86
C TYR A 107 18.86 -18.05 4.13
N ASN A 108 17.87 -18.53 4.88
CA ASN A 108 16.54 -18.79 4.34
C ASN A 108 15.55 -17.72 4.86
N PRO A 109 15.06 -16.81 3.99
CA PRO A 109 14.12 -15.76 4.39
C PRO A 109 12.79 -16.30 4.92
N ILE A 110 12.39 -17.50 4.49
CA ILE A 110 11.13 -18.13 4.92
C ILE A 110 11.29 -18.78 6.32
N ALA A 111 12.46 -19.37 6.61
CA ALA A 111 12.78 -19.88 7.95
C ALA A 111 12.88 -18.75 9.00
N ALA A 112 13.38 -17.58 8.60
CA ALA A 112 13.34 -16.39 9.43
C ALA A 112 11.89 -15.95 9.71
N GLY A 113 11.01 -15.98 8.72
CA GLY A 113 9.59 -15.70 8.92
C GLY A 113 8.89 -16.68 9.85
N LEU A 114 9.24 -17.96 9.76
CA LEU A 114 8.76 -19.02 10.64
C LEU A 114 9.21 -18.82 12.10
N ALA A 115 10.51 -18.55 12.30
CA ALA A 115 11.06 -18.28 13.63
C ALA A 115 10.42 -17.04 14.27
N TYR A 116 10.05 -16.04 13.46
CA TYR A 116 9.29 -14.89 13.93
C TYR A 116 7.86 -15.27 14.33
N ALA A 117 7.15 -16.04 13.50
CA ALA A 117 5.79 -16.50 13.78
C ALA A 117 5.71 -17.39 15.04
N ASN A 118 6.76 -18.16 15.30
CA ASN A 118 6.91 -18.98 16.50
C ASN A 118 7.37 -18.18 17.74
N GLY A 119 7.55 -16.86 17.63
CA GLY A 119 7.94 -15.98 18.72
C GLY A 119 9.42 -16.10 19.14
N THR A 120 10.23 -16.93 18.49
CA THR A 120 11.62 -17.18 18.88
C THR A 120 12.56 -16.04 18.50
N LEU A 121 12.31 -15.35 17.37
CA LEU A 121 13.07 -14.16 16.98
C LEU A 121 12.67 -12.89 17.73
N GLY A 122 11.41 -12.80 18.19
CA GLY A 122 10.93 -11.64 18.96
C GLY A 122 11.56 -11.53 20.35
N ALA A 123 12.03 -12.65 20.90
CA ALA A 123 12.73 -12.72 22.19
C ALA A 123 14.26 -12.66 22.07
N ALA A 124 14.81 -12.65 20.85
CA ALA A 124 16.25 -12.63 20.61
C ALA A 124 16.84 -11.23 20.86
N SER A 125 17.55 -11.06 21.96
CA SER A 125 18.09 -9.76 22.42
C SER A 125 19.41 -9.36 21.77
N GLY A 126 20.05 -10.24 20.99
CA GLY A 126 21.34 -9.97 20.34
C GLY A 126 21.52 -10.77 19.05
N LEU A 127 22.52 -10.37 18.25
CA LEU A 127 22.75 -10.93 16.90
C LEU A 127 23.03 -12.44 16.93
N SER A 128 23.69 -12.94 17.97
CA SER A 128 23.88 -14.39 18.20
C SER A 128 22.57 -15.10 18.55
N GLY A 129 21.76 -14.53 19.44
CA GLY A 129 20.45 -15.09 19.80
C GLY A 129 19.46 -15.09 18.64
N MET A 130 19.54 -14.09 17.74
CA MET A 130 18.74 -14.07 16.52
C MET A 130 19.20 -15.16 15.55
N ALA A 131 20.51 -15.37 15.43
CA ALA A 131 21.06 -16.43 14.59
C ALA A 131 20.65 -17.82 15.09
N ASP A 132 20.75 -18.08 16.39
CA ASP A 132 20.32 -19.34 17.02
C ASP A 132 18.82 -19.61 16.84
N ALA A 133 17.98 -18.57 16.92
CA ALA A 133 16.54 -18.68 16.71
C ALA A 133 16.17 -19.04 15.26
N ILE A 134 16.87 -18.49 14.26
CA ILE A 134 16.69 -18.87 12.84
C ILE A 134 17.17 -20.30 12.61
N ASN A 135 18.33 -20.67 13.14
CA ASN A 135 18.93 -22.00 12.98
C ASN A 135 18.05 -23.09 13.61
N THR A 136 17.42 -22.78 14.75
CA THR A 136 16.47 -23.69 15.42
C THR A 136 15.19 -23.89 14.61
N ALA A 137 14.71 -22.87 13.90
CA ALA A 137 13.55 -22.99 13.02
C ALA A 137 13.87 -23.70 11.69
N GLY A 138 15.14 -23.68 11.25
CA GLY A 138 15.61 -24.36 10.03
C GLY A 138 15.93 -25.85 10.19
N GLY A 139 15.86 -26.41 11.40
CA GLY A 139 16.02 -27.84 11.66
C GLY A 139 17.43 -28.43 11.46
N THR A 140 18.46 -27.60 11.23
CA THR A 140 19.84 -28.06 10.98
C THR A 140 20.79 -27.60 12.07
N THR A 141 20.96 -28.42 13.10
CA THR A 141 22.06 -28.32 14.06
C THR A 141 23.24 -29.15 13.55
N GLY A 142 24.20 -28.53 12.86
CA GLY A 142 25.34 -29.26 12.30
C GLY A 142 26.37 -28.35 11.65
N ASP A 143 26.22 -28.06 10.35
CA ASP A 143 27.23 -27.29 9.58
C ASP A 143 26.59 -26.17 8.73
N SER A 144 25.31 -25.89 9.01
CA SER A 144 24.44 -24.96 8.27
C SER A 144 23.93 -23.83 9.18
N ALA A 145 24.59 -23.61 10.32
CA ALA A 145 24.18 -22.59 11.27
C ALA A 145 24.69 -21.20 10.83
N LEU A 146 23.78 -20.26 10.60
CA LEU A 146 24.12 -18.85 10.44
C LEU A 146 24.90 -18.38 11.68
N THR A 147 26.10 -17.86 11.49
CA THR A 147 26.84 -17.19 12.56
C THR A 147 26.36 -15.75 12.73
N ALA A 148 26.58 -15.15 13.90
CA ALA A 148 26.25 -13.74 14.15
C ALA A 148 26.89 -12.79 13.11
N GLY A 149 28.12 -13.08 12.67
CA GLY A 149 28.79 -12.31 11.62
C GLY A 149 28.07 -12.37 10.27
N GLN A 150 27.61 -13.57 9.86
CA GLN A 150 26.82 -13.75 8.64
C GLN A 150 25.47 -13.04 8.73
N LEU A 151 24.81 -13.06 9.90
CA LEU A 151 23.55 -12.34 10.09
C LEU A 151 23.71 -10.81 9.98
N GLY A 152 24.85 -10.26 10.41
CA GLY A 152 25.20 -8.86 10.19
C GLY A 152 25.30 -8.49 8.71
N LEU A 153 25.92 -9.35 7.90
CA LEU A 153 26.01 -9.19 6.44
C LEU A 153 24.64 -9.31 5.77
N VAL A 154 23.83 -10.28 6.20
CA VAL A 154 22.44 -10.44 5.73
C VAL A 154 21.64 -9.17 6.03
N ASN A 155 21.75 -8.58 7.22
CA ASN A 155 21.05 -7.34 7.57
C ASN A 155 21.45 -6.16 6.67
N LEU A 156 22.74 -6.00 6.38
CA LEU A 156 23.22 -4.95 5.48
C LEU A 156 22.71 -5.18 4.05
N TYR A 157 22.71 -6.43 3.59
CA TYR A 157 22.22 -6.82 2.28
C TYR A 157 20.70 -6.58 2.15
N CYS A 158 19.92 -7.00 3.15
CA CYS A 158 18.48 -6.75 3.27
C CYS A 158 18.15 -5.25 3.28
N MET A 159 18.92 -4.44 4.01
CA MET A 159 18.78 -2.98 3.99
C MET A 159 19.10 -2.40 2.62
N GLY A 160 20.12 -2.93 1.93
CA GLY A 160 20.44 -2.59 0.55
C GLY A 160 19.26 -2.78 -0.40
N TRP A 161 18.53 -3.91 -0.28
CA TRP A 161 17.34 -4.16 -1.09
C TRP A 161 16.19 -3.19 -0.83
N VAL A 162 15.93 -2.82 0.43
CA VAL A 162 14.91 -1.82 0.76
C VAL A 162 15.25 -0.49 0.09
N LEU A 163 16.51 -0.07 0.17
CA LEU A 163 16.99 1.17 -0.45
C LEU A 163 16.87 1.10 -1.98
N ILE A 164 17.37 0.04 -2.61
CA ILE A 164 17.32 -0.13 -4.07
C ILE A 164 15.88 -0.06 -4.58
N LYS A 165 14.93 -0.74 -3.94
CA LYS A 165 13.51 -0.71 -4.33
C LYS A 165 12.89 0.67 -4.11
N THR A 166 13.18 1.31 -2.98
CA THR A 166 12.71 2.66 -2.68
C THR A 166 13.23 3.67 -3.71
N PHE A 167 14.53 3.63 -4.04
CA PHE A 167 15.13 4.47 -5.07
C PHE A 167 14.58 4.17 -6.46
N SER A 168 14.27 2.90 -6.76
CA SER A 168 13.62 2.53 -8.03
C SER A 168 12.23 3.15 -8.14
N LEU A 169 11.44 3.17 -7.06
CA LEU A 169 10.14 3.83 -7.04
C LEU A 169 10.27 5.35 -7.22
N ILE A 170 11.21 5.98 -6.52
CA ILE A 170 11.50 7.41 -6.68
C ILE A 170 11.95 7.71 -8.12
N PHE A 171 12.75 6.83 -8.73
CA PHE A 171 13.14 6.95 -10.13
C PHE A 171 11.92 6.93 -11.06
N VAL A 172 10.95 6.03 -10.83
CA VAL A 172 9.69 6.03 -11.60
C VAL A 172 8.89 7.32 -11.36
N GLN A 173 8.83 7.83 -10.12
CA GLN A 173 8.16 9.11 -9.84
C GLN A 173 8.84 10.28 -10.57
N MET A 174 10.17 10.30 -10.66
CA MET A 174 10.92 11.31 -11.41
C MET A 174 10.76 11.16 -12.92
N TRP A 175 10.67 9.92 -13.41
CA TRP A 175 10.38 9.66 -14.80
C TRP A 175 8.98 10.18 -15.19
N LEU A 176 7.97 9.92 -14.36
CA LEU A 176 6.59 10.35 -14.64
C LEU A 176 6.42 11.87 -14.71
N ARG A 177 7.27 12.61 -13.98
CA ARG A 177 7.34 14.08 -14.08
C ARG A 177 7.68 14.56 -15.49
N TRP A 178 8.46 13.79 -16.25
CA TRP A 178 8.87 14.15 -17.61
C TRP A 178 7.98 13.57 -18.70
N THR A 179 7.07 12.64 -18.37
CA THR A 179 6.22 11.97 -19.36
C THR A 179 4.81 12.54 -19.45
N LEU A 180 4.25 13.04 -18.34
CA LEU A 180 2.84 13.42 -18.29
C LEU A 180 2.65 14.94 -18.41
N PRO A 181 1.70 15.41 -19.25
CA PRO A 181 1.32 16.81 -19.28
C PRO A 181 0.63 17.20 -17.97
N ARG A 182 0.81 18.47 -17.57
CA ARG A 182 0.20 19.01 -16.34
C ARG A 182 -1.32 19.11 -16.49
N ILE A 183 -2.07 18.71 -15.46
CA ILE A 183 -3.54 18.67 -15.43
C ILE A 183 -4.13 19.77 -14.54
N ARG A 184 -5.28 20.35 -14.88
CA ARG A 184 -5.91 21.44 -14.09
C ARG A 184 -6.52 20.92 -12.77
N ILE A 185 -6.63 21.77 -11.74
CA ILE A 185 -7.04 21.38 -10.36
C ILE A 185 -8.43 20.76 -10.33
N ASP A 186 -9.34 21.29 -11.14
CA ASP A 186 -10.70 20.76 -11.28
C ASP A 186 -10.68 19.30 -11.76
N GLN A 187 -9.74 18.98 -12.66
CA GLN A 187 -9.57 17.64 -13.21
C GLN A 187 -8.87 16.72 -12.21
N VAL A 188 -7.92 17.25 -11.42
CA VAL A 188 -7.27 16.51 -10.32
C VAL A 188 -8.30 16.10 -9.28
N MET A 189 -9.06 17.05 -8.76
CA MET A 189 -10.06 16.81 -7.73
C MET A 189 -11.16 15.87 -8.22
N HIS A 190 -11.59 16.02 -9.48
CA HIS A 190 -12.50 15.08 -10.12
C HIS A 190 -11.92 13.67 -10.22
N THR A 191 -10.63 13.52 -10.57
CA THR A 191 -9.97 12.21 -10.67
C THR A 191 -9.83 11.55 -9.30
N CYS A 192 -9.46 12.31 -8.26
CA CYS A 192 -9.38 11.79 -6.90
C CYS A 192 -10.73 11.27 -6.39
N ILE A 193 -11.78 12.08 -6.52
CA ILE A 193 -13.09 11.75 -5.93
C ILE A 193 -13.88 10.78 -6.80
N LYS A 194 -13.87 10.93 -8.13
CA LYS A 194 -14.71 10.12 -9.03
C LYS A 194 -14.00 8.91 -9.64
N VAL A 195 -12.67 8.87 -9.63
CA VAL A 195 -11.91 7.74 -10.22
C VAL A 195 -11.16 6.97 -9.14
N LEU A 196 -10.29 7.62 -8.36
CA LEU A 196 -9.43 6.94 -7.39
C LEU A 196 -10.22 6.33 -6.21
N LEU A 197 -11.20 7.05 -5.65
CA LEU A 197 -12.01 6.56 -4.53
C LEU A 197 -12.88 5.34 -4.90
N PRO A 198 -13.71 5.35 -5.95
CA PRO A 198 -14.49 4.16 -6.29
C PRO A 198 -13.60 2.99 -6.74
N MET A 199 -12.49 3.26 -7.43
CA MET A 199 -11.56 2.20 -7.85
C MET A 199 -10.88 1.52 -6.66
N SER A 200 -10.54 2.24 -5.59
CA SER A 200 -9.94 1.63 -4.39
C SER A 200 -10.93 0.73 -3.65
N LEU A 201 -12.22 1.08 -3.63
CA LEU A 201 -13.28 0.22 -3.09
C LEU A 201 -13.48 -1.04 -3.94
N VAL A 202 -13.43 -0.93 -5.27
CA VAL A 202 -13.50 -2.09 -6.16
C VAL A 202 -12.28 -3.00 -5.98
N ALA A 203 -11.08 -2.43 -5.84
CA ALA A 203 -9.87 -3.20 -5.57
C ALA A 203 -9.93 -3.93 -4.22
N LEU A 204 -10.48 -3.29 -3.18
CA LEU A 204 -10.67 -3.88 -1.86
C LEU A 204 -11.73 -4.99 -1.85
N LEU A 205 -12.88 -4.75 -2.48
CA LEU A 205 -13.91 -5.79 -2.59
C LEU A 205 -13.46 -6.94 -3.49
N GLY A 206 -12.73 -6.64 -4.57
CA GLY A 206 -12.13 -7.62 -5.47
C GLY A 206 -11.08 -8.48 -4.77
N SER A 207 -10.24 -7.89 -3.91
CA SER A 207 -9.27 -8.65 -3.12
C SER A 207 -9.95 -9.54 -2.08
N ALA A 208 -10.99 -9.06 -1.40
CA ALA A 208 -11.79 -9.86 -0.48
C ALA A 208 -12.53 -11.01 -1.19
N PHE A 209 -13.08 -10.74 -2.37
CA PHE A 209 -13.77 -11.75 -3.19
C PHE A 209 -12.80 -12.81 -3.72
N TRP A 210 -11.60 -12.40 -4.15
CA TRP A 210 -10.56 -13.32 -4.62
C TRP A 210 -10.11 -14.30 -3.53
N LEU A 211 -9.91 -13.80 -2.31
CA LEU A 211 -9.59 -14.64 -1.15
C LEU A 211 -10.70 -15.65 -0.82
N ALA A 212 -11.96 -15.35 -1.16
CA ALA A 212 -13.08 -16.26 -0.95
C ALA A 212 -13.23 -17.33 -2.07
N LEU A 213 -12.82 -17.01 -3.30
CA LEU A 213 -12.96 -17.92 -4.46
C LEU A 213 -11.76 -18.84 -4.68
N VAL A 214 -10.55 -18.35 -4.40
CA VAL A 214 -9.29 -19.06 -4.70
C VAL A 214 -8.71 -19.59 -3.39
N PRO A 215 -8.76 -20.91 -3.15
CA PRO A 215 -7.99 -21.53 -2.08
C PRO A 215 -6.52 -21.17 -2.27
N GLN A 216 -5.92 -20.55 -1.26
CA GLN A 216 -4.52 -20.17 -1.32
C GLN A 216 -3.67 -21.43 -1.48
N PRO A 217 -2.73 -21.48 -2.45
CA PRO A 217 -1.86 -22.63 -2.59
C PRO A 217 -1.12 -22.85 -1.26
N VAL A 218 -1.45 -23.95 -0.61
CA VAL A 218 -0.73 -24.45 0.56
C VAL A 218 0.64 -24.88 0.04
N ILE A 219 1.67 -24.15 0.42
CA ILE A 219 3.04 -24.55 0.14
C ILE A 219 3.25 -25.91 0.84
N PRO A 220 3.58 -26.99 0.10
CA PRO A 220 3.75 -28.32 0.67
C PRO A 220 4.79 -28.35 1.80
N ASN A 221 4.55 -29.26 2.72
CA ASN A 221 4.75 -29.18 4.16
C ASN A 221 5.93 -30.01 4.69
N ASP A 222 7.03 -30.16 3.94
CA ASP A 222 8.20 -30.92 4.43
C ASP A 222 9.27 -30.06 5.14
N LEU A 223 9.11 -28.72 5.25
CA LEU A 223 10.09 -27.83 5.91
C LEU A 223 9.49 -26.88 6.96
N GLY A 224 8.41 -27.28 7.62
CA GLY A 224 8.04 -26.71 8.93
C GLY A 224 7.41 -25.31 8.93
N PHE A 225 6.71 -24.87 7.89
CA PHE A 225 6.01 -23.59 7.93
C PHE A 225 4.81 -23.58 8.89
N VAL A 226 4.94 -22.88 10.02
CA VAL A 226 3.85 -22.11 10.61
C VAL A 226 3.49 -20.98 9.66
N ARG A 227 2.63 -21.32 8.72
CA ARG A 227 1.41 -20.54 8.52
C ARG A 227 0.35 -21.23 9.35
N VAL A 228 -0.58 -20.46 9.90
CA VAL A 228 -1.86 -21.00 10.35
C VAL A 228 -2.42 -21.80 9.16
N SER A 229 -2.25 -23.11 9.22
CA SER A 229 -3.16 -24.04 8.56
C SER A 229 -4.51 -23.59 9.04
N GLU A 230 -5.26 -22.98 8.14
CA GLU A 230 -6.71 -23.11 8.06
C GLU A 230 -7.13 -22.39 6.79
N ALA A 231 -6.84 -23.07 5.67
CA ALA A 231 -7.85 -23.11 4.65
C ALA A 231 -9.11 -23.70 5.29
N ASN A 232 -10.25 -23.06 5.03
CA ASN A 232 -11.59 -23.61 5.23
C ASN A 232 -12.20 -23.47 6.63
N TRP A 233 -12.68 -22.26 6.95
CA TRP A 233 -13.83 -21.99 7.83
C TRP A 233 -13.67 -22.34 9.32
N GLU A 234 -12.56 -22.92 9.74
CA GLU A 234 -12.37 -23.34 11.13
C GLU A 234 -12.00 -22.17 12.05
N HIS A 235 -11.40 -21.06 11.60
CA HIS A 235 -11.27 -19.87 12.46
C HIS A 235 -12.65 -19.28 12.88
N LEU A 236 -13.69 -19.49 12.08
CA LEU A 236 -15.05 -19.07 12.43
C LEU A 236 -15.72 -20.01 13.45
N LEU A 237 -15.19 -21.20 13.72
CA LEU A 237 -15.81 -22.21 14.60
C LEU A 237 -14.83 -23.05 15.49
N GLY A 238 -13.54 -22.75 15.55
CA GLY A 238 -12.50 -23.62 16.12
C GLY A 238 -11.61 -23.00 17.20
N THR A 239 -11.94 -23.30 18.46
CA THR A 239 -11.08 -23.43 19.66
C THR A 239 -9.87 -22.50 19.86
N GLY A 240 -10.09 -21.38 20.57
CA GLY A 240 -9.00 -20.58 21.15
C GLY A 240 -9.47 -19.35 21.94
N THR A 241 -10.02 -19.55 23.14
CA THR A 241 -10.38 -18.51 24.14
C THR A 241 -11.39 -17.44 23.70
N GLY A 242 -12.50 -17.30 24.43
CA GLY A 242 -13.68 -16.48 24.07
C GLY A 242 -13.46 -14.97 23.86
N LEU A 243 -12.24 -14.45 24.02
CA LEU A 243 -11.91 -13.04 23.78
C LEU A 243 -11.66 -12.74 22.28
N GLN A 244 -11.19 -13.73 21.50
CA GLN A 244 -10.93 -13.57 20.05
C GLN A 244 -12.23 -13.56 19.22
N MET A 245 -13.24 -14.36 19.58
CA MET A 245 -14.54 -14.33 18.89
C MET A 245 -15.24 -12.97 19.00
N VAL A 246 -15.19 -12.33 20.18
CA VAL A 246 -15.85 -11.04 20.41
C VAL A 246 -15.18 -9.94 19.60
N THR A 247 -13.84 -9.90 19.55
CA THR A 247 -13.12 -8.90 18.75
C THR A 247 -13.39 -9.06 17.25
N GLN A 248 -13.56 -10.29 16.78
CA GLN A 248 -13.82 -10.58 15.37
C GLN A 248 -15.25 -10.28 14.93
N ILE A 249 -16.23 -10.60 15.77
CA ILE A 249 -17.62 -10.20 15.55
C ILE A 249 -17.72 -8.67 15.56
N VAL A 250 -17.05 -7.99 16.49
CA VAL A 250 -17.03 -6.52 16.54
C VAL A 250 -16.40 -5.94 15.26
N LEU A 251 -15.25 -6.46 14.81
CA LEU A 251 -14.61 -5.99 13.58
C LEU A 251 -15.44 -6.28 12.32
N LEU A 252 -16.14 -7.42 12.26
CA LEU A 252 -17.05 -7.76 11.17
C LEU A 252 -18.28 -6.82 11.15
N LEU A 253 -18.87 -6.55 12.31
CA LEU A 253 -20.00 -5.63 12.43
C LEU A 253 -19.60 -4.19 12.07
N VAL A 254 -18.42 -3.75 12.50
CA VAL A 254 -17.86 -2.45 12.09
C VAL A 254 -17.60 -2.42 10.58
N GLY A 255 -17.05 -3.49 10.00
CA GLY A 255 -16.84 -3.62 8.56
C GLY A 255 -18.14 -3.56 7.76
N LEU A 256 -19.18 -4.27 8.19
CA LEU A 256 -20.51 -4.24 7.58
C LEU A 256 -21.20 -2.88 7.78
N ALA A 257 -21.01 -2.21 8.92
CA ALA A 257 -21.55 -0.88 9.17
C ALA A 257 -20.91 0.20 8.28
N ILE A 258 -19.59 0.12 8.07
CA ILE A 258 -18.86 1.02 7.16
C ILE A 258 -19.31 0.78 5.71
N LEU A 259 -19.41 -0.47 5.26
CA LEU A 259 -19.90 -0.80 3.93
C LEU A 259 -21.37 -0.43 3.72
N GLY A 260 -22.21 -0.59 4.75
CA GLY A 260 -23.62 -0.21 4.73
C GLY A 260 -23.83 1.30 4.63
N SER A 261 -23.12 2.07 5.44
CA SER A 261 -23.22 3.55 5.44
C SER A 261 -22.72 4.16 4.12
N LEU A 262 -21.63 3.65 3.55
CA LEU A 262 -21.13 4.12 2.24
C LEU A 262 -22.07 3.78 1.07
N LYS A 263 -22.66 2.59 1.04
CA LYS A 263 -23.67 2.24 0.02
C LYS A 263 -24.90 3.14 0.11
N LEU A 264 -25.33 3.48 1.33
CA LEU A 264 -26.51 4.33 1.54
C LEU A 264 -26.26 5.77 1.10
N VAL A 265 -25.05 6.30 1.32
CA VAL A 265 -24.67 7.64 0.82
C VAL A 265 -24.58 7.68 -0.71
N VAL A 266 -23.99 6.65 -1.35
CA VAL A 266 -23.88 6.58 -2.81
C VAL A 266 -25.26 6.41 -3.46
N VAL A 267 -26.12 5.56 -2.90
CA VAL A 267 -27.49 5.35 -3.39
C VAL A 267 -28.35 6.59 -3.13
N TYR A 268 -28.23 7.23 -1.97
CA TYR A 268 -28.90 8.49 -1.68
C TYR A 268 -28.49 9.59 -2.66
N ALA A 269 -27.19 9.74 -2.94
CA ALA A 269 -26.67 10.70 -3.90
C ALA A 269 -27.16 10.42 -5.33
N PHE A 270 -27.30 9.14 -5.72
CA PHE A 270 -27.90 8.77 -7.01
C PHE A 270 -29.40 9.05 -7.08
N LEU A 271 -30.15 8.76 -6.01
CA LEU A 271 -31.60 8.93 -5.96
C LEU A 271 -32.05 10.39 -5.80
N THR A 272 -31.19 11.25 -5.25
CA THR A 272 -31.45 12.69 -5.12
C THR A 272 -30.82 13.53 -6.22
N ARG A 273 -30.06 12.91 -7.13
CA ARG A 273 -29.35 13.58 -8.24
C ARG A 273 -30.26 14.48 -9.07
N ASP A 274 -31.52 14.07 -9.27
CA ASP A 274 -32.44 14.73 -10.19
C ASP A 274 -33.56 15.52 -9.46
N LYS A 275 -33.55 15.58 -8.11
CA LYS A 275 -34.62 16.23 -7.32
C LYS A 275 -34.34 17.70 -6.99
N HIS A 276 -33.13 18.19 -7.22
CA HIS A 276 -32.79 19.59 -7.05
C HIS A 276 -32.41 20.18 -8.41
N PRO A 277 -33.24 21.06 -9.02
CA PRO A 277 -32.76 21.85 -10.14
C PRO A 277 -31.53 22.64 -9.67
N ARG A 278 -30.50 22.70 -10.52
CA ARG A 278 -29.26 23.45 -10.25
C ARG A 278 -29.60 24.94 -10.16
N VAL A 279 -30.02 25.40 -9.00
CA VAL A 279 -30.19 26.81 -8.71
C VAL A 279 -28.83 27.37 -8.34
N SER A 280 -28.41 28.43 -9.04
CA SER A 280 -27.24 29.20 -8.65
C SER A 280 -27.51 29.82 -7.27
N PHE A 281 -26.54 29.75 -6.36
CA PHE A 281 -26.60 30.34 -5.01
C PHE A 281 -26.91 31.86 -5.00
N PHE A 282 -26.84 32.54 -6.15
CA PHE A 282 -26.97 33.98 -6.33
C PHE A 282 -28.18 34.37 -7.19
N GLU A 283 -29.30 33.65 -7.11
CA GLU A 283 -30.53 34.00 -7.85
C GLU A 283 -31.03 35.43 -7.53
N LYS A 284 -30.71 35.94 -6.33
CA LYS A 284 -31.11 37.29 -5.88
C LYS A 284 -30.23 38.42 -6.42
N GLU A 285 -29.01 38.11 -6.87
CA GLU A 285 -28.01 39.12 -7.30
C GLU A 285 -27.90 39.22 -8.83
N MET A 286 -28.36 38.21 -9.60
CA MET A 286 -28.23 38.19 -11.07
C MET A 286 -29.48 37.62 -11.77
N PRO A 287 -30.51 38.44 -12.07
CA PRO A 287 -31.76 37.98 -12.67
C PRO A 287 -31.70 37.72 -14.18
N VAL A 288 -30.52 37.70 -14.82
CA VAL A 288 -30.40 37.57 -16.29
C VAL A 288 -29.71 36.26 -16.65
N GLY A 289 -30.49 35.20 -16.81
CA GLY A 289 -29.98 33.92 -17.29
C GLY A 289 -31.00 32.81 -17.52
N ASN A 290 -32.28 33.01 -17.23
CA ASN A 290 -33.27 31.93 -17.25
C ASN A 290 -34.18 31.91 -18.49
N LYS A 291 -33.65 32.23 -19.68
CA LYS A 291 -34.35 31.97 -20.95
C LYS A 291 -33.43 31.23 -21.90
N ILE A 292 -33.64 29.92 -21.98
CA ILE A 292 -33.13 29.05 -23.04
C ILE A 292 -33.78 29.51 -24.35
N SER A 293 -33.04 30.33 -25.12
CA SER A 293 -33.45 30.89 -26.41
C SER A 293 -33.08 29.95 -27.57
N TRP A 294 -33.55 28.70 -27.54
CA TRP A 294 -33.34 27.75 -28.63
C TRP A 294 -34.59 26.92 -28.91
N MET A 295 -35.65 27.59 -29.35
CA MET A 295 -36.73 26.97 -30.12
C MET A 295 -37.29 28.02 -31.08
N SER A 296 -36.51 28.27 -32.13
CA SER A 296 -37.04 28.74 -33.41
C SER A 296 -37.63 27.52 -34.10
N THR A 297 -38.96 27.47 -34.22
CA THR A 297 -39.65 26.68 -35.25
C THR A 297 -41.05 27.27 -35.45
N GLU A 298 -41.21 27.94 -36.59
CA GLU A 298 -42.38 27.98 -37.47
C GLU A 298 -43.74 27.52 -36.88
N LYS A 299 -44.67 28.46 -36.70
CA LYS A 299 -45.83 28.72 -37.59
C LYS A 299 -46.70 29.84 -37.01
#